data_AF-A0A0M8TI51-F1
#
_entry.id   AF-A0A0M8TI51-F1
#
_cell.length_a   1.000
_cell.length_b   1.000
_cell.length_c   1.000
_cell.angle_alpha   90.00
_cell.angle_beta   90.00
_cell.angle_gamma   90.00
#
_symmetry.space_group_name_H-M   'P 1'
#
loop_
_entity.id
_entity.type
_entity.pdbx_description
1 polymer ?
#
loop_
_entity_poly.entity_id
_entity_poly.type
_entity_poly.pdbx_seq_one_letter_code
_entity_poly.pdbx_strand_id
1 'polypeptide(L)'
;MSGHAAMVNGEAVAKERVDALLRAVPPRDRETRPEALARAERQRRRWATQVVVTDELARRACADRGLRPPAEASPAQVLAVAETDVADLGSIVAAALAHSPAARVLLARLEREQDIPEAAVRDYYERNRDRFLTPEALRRGTDPFGAAAGADFLPYEDARAAIVRELRRAAGRRAFFDWLDQARAGVVYAHGHEHPGDPSHPDHEHRH
;
A
#
# COMPACT_ATOMS: atom_id res chain seq x y z
N MET A 1 -15.03 7.20 -28.70
CA MET A 1 -14.01 7.06 -27.62
C MET A 1 -14.45 5.94 -26.72
N SER A 2 -13.58 4.97 -26.44
CA SER A 2 -13.91 3.85 -25.55
C SER A 2 -14.34 4.37 -24.16
N GLY A 3 -15.45 3.85 -23.62
CA GLY A 3 -15.99 4.19 -22.30
C GLY A 3 -15.24 3.53 -21.12
N HIS A 4 -14.17 2.77 -21.38
CA HIS A 4 -13.38 2.10 -20.36
C HIS A 4 -11.98 2.70 -20.21
N ALA A 5 -11.45 2.68 -18.99
CA ALA A 5 -10.09 3.05 -18.64
C ALA A 5 -9.12 1.86 -18.77
N ALA A 6 -9.60 0.64 -18.53
CA ALA A 6 -8.84 -0.60 -18.67
C ALA A 6 -9.78 -1.78 -18.91
N MET A 7 -9.21 -2.92 -19.31
CA MET A 7 -9.84 -4.22 -19.39
C MET A 7 -9.10 -5.15 -18.44
N VAL A 8 -9.83 -5.82 -17.54
CA VAL A 8 -9.28 -6.80 -16.59
C VAL A 8 -9.84 -8.16 -16.97
N ASN A 9 -8.99 -9.05 -17.49
CA ASN A 9 -9.39 -10.38 -17.97
C ASN A 9 -10.59 -10.33 -18.94
N GLY A 10 -10.63 -9.33 -19.83
CA GLY A 10 -11.69 -9.15 -20.82
C GLY A 10 -12.92 -8.37 -20.33
N GLU A 11 -12.97 -7.93 -19.08
CA GLU A 11 -14.07 -7.13 -18.55
C GLU A 11 -13.67 -5.66 -18.36
N ALA A 12 -14.56 -4.76 -18.75
CA ALA A 12 -14.29 -3.32 -18.80
C ALA A 12 -14.31 -2.67 -17.41
N VAL A 13 -13.25 -1.94 -17.09
CA VAL A 13 -13.21 -0.97 -15.99
C VAL A 13 -13.64 0.39 -16.53
N ALA A 14 -14.83 0.84 -16.13
CA ALA A 14 -15.46 2.07 -16.59
C ALA A 14 -14.65 3.33 -16.25
N LYS A 15 -14.59 4.32 -17.17
CA LYS A 15 -13.90 5.60 -16.94
C LYS A 15 -14.53 6.41 -15.81
N GLU A 16 -15.82 6.25 -15.63
CA GLU A 16 -16.62 6.95 -14.61
C GLU A 16 -16.12 6.63 -13.19
N ARG A 17 -15.56 5.42 -12.97
CA ARG A 17 -14.92 5.06 -11.70
C ARG A 17 -13.63 5.84 -11.45
N VAL A 18 -12.84 6.08 -12.51
CA VAL A 18 -11.63 6.91 -12.45
C VAL A 18 -12.01 8.35 -12.13
N ASP A 19 -13.03 8.89 -12.82
CA ASP A 19 -13.51 10.25 -12.58
C ASP A 19 -14.10 10.42 -11.17
N ALA A 20 -14.80 9.42 -10.65
CA ALA A 20 -15.29 9.41 -9.28
C ALA A 20 -14.15 9.48 -8.26
N LEU A 21 -13.08 8.71 -8.46
CA LEU A 21 -11.89 8.77 -7.60
C LEU A 21 -11.19 10.14 -7.70
N LEU A 22 -11.05 10.69 -8.91
CA LEU A 22 -10.47 12.01 -9.12
C LEU A 22 -11.30 13.13 -8.45
N ARG A 23 -12.62 12.99 -8.32
CA ARG A 23 -13.43 13.93 -7.52
C ARG A 23 -13.20 13.75 -6.03
N ALA A 24 -13.02 12.52 -5.56
CA ALA A 24 -12.82 12.21 -4.14
C ALA A 24 -11.43 12.60 -3.61
N VAL A 25 -10.40 12.60 -4.47
CA VAL A 25 -9.01 12.85 -4.05
C VAL A 25 -8.44 14.07 -4.77
N PRO A 26 -8.74 15.31 -4.35
CA PRO A 26 -8.31 16.53 -5.04
C PRO A 26 -6.77 16.61 -5.19
N PRO A 27 -6.25 17.32 -6.22
CA PRO A 27 -4.81 17.48 -6.41
C PRO A 27 -4.18 18.18 -5.20
N ARG A 28 -3.01 17.71 -4.78
CA ARG A 28 -2.26 18.28 -3.65
C ARG A 28 -1.68 19.65 -3.98
N ASP A 29 -1.11 19.78 -5.18
CA ASP A 29 -0.47 21.02 -5.64
C ASP A 29 -1.25 21.65 -6.81
N ARG A 30 -1.32 22.98 -6.81
CA ARG A 30 -1.91 23.75 -7.91
C ARG A 30 -0.82 24.19 -8.86
N GLU A 31 -0.63 23.43 -9.92
CA GLU A 31 0.13 23.91 -11.07
C GLU A 31 -0.59 25.11 -11.70
N THR A 32 0.17 26.10 -12.15
CA THR A 32 -0.38 27.35 -12.71
C THR A 32 -0.02 27.55 -14.17
N ARG A 33 1.06 26.92 -14.64
CA ARG A 33 1.44 26.97 -16.06
C ARG A 33 0.58 25.99 -16.86
N PRO A 34 0.01 26.39 -18.02
CA PRO A 34 -0.90 25.54 -18.80
C PRO A 34 -0.33 24.15 -19.14
N GLU A 35 0.94 24.08 -19.55
CA GLU A 35 1.59 22.81 -19.90
C GLU A 35 1.83 21.92 -18.68
N ALA A 36 2.21 22.51 -17.55
CA ALA A 36 2.41 21.80 -16.28
C ALA A 36 1.08 21.27 -15.74
N LEU A 37 0.00 22.07 -15.83
CA LEU A 37 -1.36 21.66 -15.54
C LEU A 37 -1.79 20.46 -16.38
N ALA A 38 -1.65 20.55 -17.70
CA ALA A 38 -2.04 19.48 -18.61
C ALA A 38 -1.25 18.18 -18.34
N ARG A 39 0.04 18.30 -18.00
CA ARG A 39 0.87 17.16 -17.56
C ARG A 39 0.37 16.56 -16.25
N ALA A 40 0.17 17.39 -15.22
CA ALA A 40 -0.30 16.97 -13.91
C ALA A 40 -1.65 16.26 -14.00
N GLU A 41 -2.56 16.75 -14.84
CA GLU A 41 -3.86 16.12 -15.09
C GLU A 41 -3.72 14.73 -15.74
N ARG A 42 -2.83 14.57 -16.73
CA ARG A 42 -2.56 13.25 -17.34
C ARG A 42 -1.98 12.29 -16.32
N GLN A 43 -1.00 12.73 -15.54
CA GLN A 43 -0.37 11.90 -14.51
C GLN A 43 -1.36 11.49 -13.43
N ARG A 44 -2.20 12.42 -12.99
CA ARG A 44 -3.24 12.14 -12.01
C ARG A 44 -4.31 11.19 -12.53
N ARG A 45 -4.71 11.29 -13.80
CA ARG A 45 -5.62 10.31 -14.43
C ARG A 45 -5.02 8.92 -14.51
N ARG A 46 -3.74 8.80 -14.89
CA ARG A 46 -3.01 7.53 -14.91
C ARG A 46 -2.93 6.93 -13.51
N TRP A 47 -2.51 7.72 -12.52
CA TRP A 47 -2.47 7.31 -11.11
C TRP A 47 -3.84 6.83 -10.61
N ALA A 48 -4.90 7.60 -10.84
CA ALA A 48 -6.25 7.22 -10.43
C ALA A 48 -6.71 5.93 -11.11
N THR A 49 -6.32 5.71 -12.37
CA THR A 49 -6.59 4.45 -13.05
C THR A 49 -5.90 3.28 -12.34
N GLN A 50 -4.64 3.44 -11.92
CA GLN A 50 -3.93 2.38 -11.18
C GLN A 50 -4.61 2.03 -9.86
N VAL A 51 -5.14 3.02 -9.15
CA VAL A 51 -5.90 2.81 -7.91
C VAL A 51 -7.22 2.07 -8.17
N VAL A 52 -8.00 2.50 -9.18
CA VAL A 52 -9.28 1.85 -9.54
C VAL A 52 -9.07 0.43 -10.03
N VAL A 53 -8.04 0.18 -10.84
CA VAL A 53 -7.69 -1.17 -11.30
C VAL A 53 -7.26 -2.04 -10.12
N THR A 54 -6.52 -1.51 -9.15
CA THR A 54 -6.16 -2.25 -7.93
C THR A 54 -7.41 -2.63 -7.12
N ASP A 55 -8.38 -1.71 -6.96
CA ASP A 55 -9.68 -2.01 -6.34
C ASP A 55 -10.42 -3.13 -7.08
N GLU A 56 -10.49 -3.06 -8.41
CA GLU A 56 -11.14 -4.08 -9.24
C GLU A 56 -10.48 -5.46 -9.08
N LEU A 57 -9.15 -5.54 -9.19
CA LEU A 57 -8.40 -6.78 -9.00
C LEU A 57 -8.63 -7.35 -7.60
N ALA A 58 -8.67 -6.49 -6.58
CA ALA A 58 -8.92 -6.92 -5.20
C ALA A 58 -10.36 -7.44 -5.01
N ARG A 59 -11.37 -6.82 -5.64
CA ARG A 59 -12.76 -7.30 -5.60
C ARG A 59 -12.89 -8.69 -6.21
N ARG A 60 -12.28 -8.93 -7.37
CA ARG A 60 -12.25 -10.26 -8.01
C ARG A 60 -11.53 -11.28 -7.14
N ALA A 61 -10.34 -10.94 -6.66
CA ALA A 61 -9.57 -11.79 -5.77
C ALA A 61 -10.31 -12.13 -4.46
N CYS A 62 -11.14 -11.22 -3.95
CA CYS A 62 -12.03 -11.48 -2.82
C CYS A 62 -13.15 -12.47 -3.21
N ALA A 63 -13.82 -12.24 -4.35
CA ALA A 63 -14.87 -13.11 -4.84
C ALA A 63 -14.37 -14.55 -5.07
N ASP A 64 -13.22 -14.71 -5.72
CA ASP A 64 -12.57 -16.01 -5.97
C ASP A 64 -12.24 -16.77 -4.68
N ARG A 65 -11.95 -16.02 -3.60
CA ARG A 65 -11.65 -16.56 -2.27
C ARG A 65 -12.88 -16.66 -1.36
N GLY A 66 -14.08 -16.36 -1.86
CA GLY A 66 -15.32 -16.33 -1.06
C GLY A 66 -15.33 -15.26 0.05
N LEU A 67 -14.45 -14.25 -0.03
CA LEU A 67 -14.40 -13.14 0.91
C LEU A 67 -15.49 -12.13 0.59
N ARG A 68 -16.11 -11.55 1.62
CA ARG A 68 -17.16 -10.53 1.48
C ARG A 68 -16.67 -9.20 2.04
N PRO A 69 -16.10 -8.33 1.19
CA PRO A 69 -15.83 -6.95 1.58
C PRO A 69 -17.13 -6.24 1.98
N PRO A 70 -17.12 -5.35 2.99
CA PRO A 70 -18.28 -4.54 3.30
C PRO A 70 -18.64 -3.68 2.07
N ALA A 71 -19.94 -3.51 1.83
CA ALA A 71 -20.42 -2.50 0.89
C ALA A 71 -19.87 -1.14 1.31
N GLU A 72 -19.45 -0.32 0.34
CA GLU A 72 -18.70 0.92 0.47
C GLU A 72 -18.88 1.61 1.83
N ALA A 73 -17.76 1.78 2.56
CA ALA A 73 -17.75 2.68 3.69
C ALA A 73 -18.21 4.06 3.18
N SER A 74 -19.19 4.67 3.85
CA SER A 74 -19.73 5.97 3.48
C SER A 74 -18.58 6.97 3.21
N PRO A 75 -18.75 7.97 2.31
CA PRO A 75 -17.69 8.91 1.90
C PRO A 75 -16.94 9.60 3.06
N ALA A 76 -17.54 9.64 4.25
CA ALA A 76 -16.93 10.14 5.48
C ALA A 76 -15.69 9.35 5.97
N GLN A 77 -15.44 8.15 5.42
CA GLN A 77 -14.32 7.27 5.84
C GLN A 77 -13.34 6.97 4.71
N VAL A 78 -13.20 7.89 3.74
CA VAL A 78 -11.95 7.95 2.97
C VAL A 78 -10.85 8.29 3.98
N LEU A 79 -10.14 7.28 4.46
CA LEU A 79 -8.98 7.48 5.32
C LEU A 79 -8.00 8.36 4.54
N ALA A 80 -7.61 9.49 5.10
CA ALA A 80 -6.50 10.25 4.55
C ALA A 80 -5.31 9.30 4.43
N VAL A 81 -4.70 9.23 3.25
CA VAL A 81 -3.51 8.40 3.04
C VAL A 81 -2.39 8.98 3.89
N ALA A 82 -2.02 8.29 4.98
CA ALA A 82 -0.95 8.73 5.87
C ALA A 82 0.39 8.78 5.11
N GLU A 83 1.21 9.80 5.36
CA GLU A 83 2.52 9.94 4.69
C GLU A 83 3.43 8.74 4.95
N THR A 84 3.36 8.16 6.15
CA THR A 84 4.07 6.93 6.51
C THR A 84 3.65 5.75 5.65
N ASP A 85 2.36 5.63 5.33
CA ASP A 85 1.87 4.57 4.44
C ASP A 85 2.32 4.81 2.99
N VAL A 86 2.41 6.07 2.54
CA VAL A 86 2.95 6.39 1.21
C VAL A 86 4.42 6.00 1.11
N ALA A 87 5.22 6.33 2.12
CA ALA A 87 6.65 5.98 2.14
C ALA A 87 6.87 4.46 2.17
N ASP A 88 6.07 3.74 2.95
CA ASP A 88 6.20 2.29 3.09
C ASP A 88 5.64 1.50 1.89
N LEU A 89 4.54 1.98 1.28
CA LEU A 89 3.76 1.20 0.32
C LEU A 89 3.74 1.78 -1.10
N GLY A 90 4.21 3.01 -1.28
CA GLY A 90 4.01 3.79 -2.49
C GLY A 90 2.61 4.38 -2.59
N SER A 91 2.50 5.49 -3.34
CA SER A 91 1.28 6.31 -3.41
C SER A 91 0.06 5.58 -3.97
N ILE A 92 0.25 4.67 -4.93
CA ILE A 92 -0.84 3.91 -5.56
C ILE A 92 -1.44 2.90 -4.58
N VAL A 93 -0.60 2.09 -3.92
CA VAL A 93 -1.09 1.05 -3.00
C VAL A 93 -1.67 1.68 -1.74
N ALA A 94 -1.02 2.70 -1.19
CA ALA A 94 -1.54 3.42 -0.04
C ALA A 94 -2.94 4.03 -0.33
N ALA A 95 -3.13 4.63 -1.51
CA ALA A 95 -4.44 5.12 -1.94
C ALA A 95 -5.45 3.98 -2.19
N ALA A 96 -5.04 2.89 -2.83
CA ALA A 96 -5.93 1.74 -3.02
C ALA A 96 -6.42 1.19 -1.67
N LEU A 97 -5.55 1.06 -0.67
CA LEU A 97 -5.93 0.63 0.67
C LEU A 97 -6.81 1.65 1.39
N ALA A 98 -6.65 2.95 1.16
CA ALA A 98 -7.53 3.98 1.71
C ALA A 98 -8.95 3.94 1.11
N HIS A 99 -9.07 3.64 -0.19
CA HIS A 99 -10.33 3.76 -0.93
C HIS A 99 -11.04 2.43 -1.19
N SER A 100 -10.35 1.29 -1.11
CA SER A 100 -10.90 -0.03 -1.44
C SER A 100 -11.10 -0.88 -0.19
N PRO A 101 -12.35 -1.11 0.24
CA PRO A 101 -12.64 -2.13 1.26
C PRO A 101 -12.16 -3.53 0.84
N ALA A 102 -12.22 -3.86 -0.44
CA ALA A 102 -11.77 -5.15 -0.96
C ALA A 102 -10.25 -5.31 -0.83
N ALA A 103 -9.46 -4.29 -1.17
CA ALA A 103 -8.00 -4.33 -0.99
C ALA A 103 -7.62 -4.52 0.48
N ARG A 104 -8.31 -3.82 1.41
CA ARG A 104 -8.08 -4.00 2.86
C ARG A 104 -8.43 -5.41 3.34
N VAL A 105 -9.56 -5.96 2.89
CA VAL A 105 -9.97 -7.32 3.25
C VAL A 105 -9.00 -8.36 2.71
N LEU A 106 -8.53 -8.19 1.47
CA LEU A 106 -7.53 -9.04 0.86
C LEU A 106 -6.20 -8.96 1.61
N LEU A 107 -5.69 -7.76 1.90
CA LEU A 107 -4.47 -7.59 2.70
C LEU A 107 -4.60 -8.26 4.07
N ALA A 108 -5.70 -8.03 4.78
CA ALA A 108 -5.94 -8.67 6.08
C ALA A 108 -6.06 -10.20 5.98
N ARG A 109 -6.50 -10.74 4.83
CA ARG A 109 -6.49 -12.18 4.58
C ARG A 109 -5.06 -12.67 4.37
N LEU A 110 -4.28 -12.02 3.51
CA LEU A 110 -2.89 -12.38 3.24
C LEU A 110 -2.04 -12.28 4.50
N GLU A 111 -2.20 -11.24 5.32
CA GLU A 111 -1.54 -11.13 6.64
C GLU A 111 -1.85 -12.33 7.55
N ARG A 112 -3.10 -12.81 7.57
CA ARG A 112 -3.50 -13.98 8.37
C ARG A 112 -2.93 -15.30 7.87
N GLU A 113 -2.58 -15.37 6.60
CA GLU A 113 -1.93 -16.55 6.00
C GLU A 113 -0.43 -16.59 6.32
N GLN A 114 0.15 -15.53 6.87
CA GLN A 114 1.57 -15.50 7.21
C GLN A 114 1.81 -16.17 8.58
N ASP A 115 2.49 -17.30 8.52
CA ASP A 115 3.13 -17.91 9.68
C ASP A 115 4.50 -17.27 9.92
N ILE A 116 4.76 -16.85 11.16
CA ILE A 116 6.00 -16.17 11.54
C ILE A 116 6.77 -17.10 12.49
N PRO A 117 7.85 -17.75 12.00
CA PRO A 117 8.63 -18.66 12.82
C PRO A 117 9.22 -17.94 14.03
N GLU A 118 9.23 -18.60 15.19
CA GLU A 118 9.82 -18.06 16.43
C GLU A 118 11.27 -17.60 16.23
N ALA A 119 12.04 -18.34 15.41
CA ALA A 119 13.42 -17.99 15.09
C ALA A 119 13.55 -16.62 14.41
N ALA A 120 12.61 -16.24 13.54
CA ALA A 120 12.60 -14.93 12.90
C ALA A 120 12.26 -13.81 13.90
N VAL A 121 11.40 -14.09 14.88
CA VAL A 121 11.04 -13.14 15.94
C VAL A 121 12.25 -12.89 16.85
N ARG A 122 12.98 -13.95 17.23
CA ARG A 122 14.22 -13.86 18.00
C ARG A 122 15.31 -13.11 17.24
N ASP A 123 15.57 -13.48 15.98
CA ASP A 123 16.56 -12.80 15.13
C ASP A 123 16.22 -11.31 14.96
N TYR A 124 14.94 -10.96 14.77
CA TYR A 124 14.52 -9.57 14.74
C TYR A 124 14.83 -8.84 16.05
N TYR A 125 14.47 -9.43 17.21
CA TYR A 125 14.75 -8.82 18.51
C TYR A 125 16.25 -8.59 18.75
N GLU A 126 17.09 -9.55 18.34
CA GLU A 126 18.55 -9.49 18.48
C GLU A 126 19.20 -8.47 17.54
N ARG A 127 18.65 -8.27 16.33
CA ARG A 127 19.17 -7.28 15.37
C ARG A 127 18.69 -5.87 15.64
N ASN A 128 17.60 -5.70 16.39
CA ASN A 128 16.94 -4.43 16.64
C ASN A 128 16.93 -4.08 18.13
N ARG A 129 18.03 -4.40 18.84
CA ARG A 129 18.14 -4.25 20.30
C ARG A 129 17.95 -2.81 20.76
N ASP A 130 18.32 -1.85 19.92
CA ASP A 130 18.08 -0.42 20.10
C ASP A 130 16.59 -0.08 20.29
N ARG A 131 15.70 -0.79 19.60
CA ARG A 131 14.23 -0.60 19.69
C ARG A 131 13.63 -1.16 20.98
N PHE A 132 14.40 -1.94 21.74
CA PHE A 132 13.91 -2.64 22.93
C PHE A 132 14.63 -2.21 24.20
N LEU A 133 15.34 -1.08 24.20
CA LEU A 133 15.87 -0.50 25.43
C LEU A 133 14.72 -0.11 26.37
N THR A 134 14.94 -0.31 27.67
CA THR A 134 14.06 0.24 28.70
C THR A 134 14.11 1.77 28.67
N PRO A 135 13.04 2.46 29.10
CA PRO A 135 13.05 3.93 29.19
C PRO A 135 14.21 4.49 30.01
N GLU A 136 14.70 3.74 31.01
CA GLU A 136 15.81 4.19 31.83
C GLU A 136 17.17 4.02 31.15
N ALA A 137 17.39 2.90 30.46
CA ALA A 137 18.58 2.71 29.64
C ALA A 137 18.69 3.76 28.53
N LEU A 138 17.57 4.11 27.89
CA LEU A 138 17.47 5.22 26.93
C LEU A 138 17.91 6.55 27.57
N ARG A 139 17.40 6.88 28.77
CA ARG A 139 17.79 8.11 29.49
C ARG A 139 19.27 8.16 29.84
N ARG A 140 19.91 7.02 30.11
CA ARG A 140 21.35 6.94 30.36
C ARG A 140 22.20 7.03 29.08
N GLY A 141 21.59 7.00 27.90
CA GLY A 141 22.32 6.97 26.63
C GLY A 141 23.06 5.64 26.42
N THR A 142 22.47 4.54 26.89
CA THR A 142 23.08 3.20 26.78
C THR A 142 23.24 2.81 25.32
N ASP A 143 24.44 2.34 24.93
CA ASP A 143 24.68 1.78 23.61
C ASP A 143 24.11 0.35 23.53
N PRO A 144 23.03 0.13 22.74
CA PRO A 144 22.34 -1.16 22.68
C PRO A 144 23.15 -2.28 22.03
N PHE A 145 24.22 -1.97 21.30
CA PHE A 145 25.07 -2.96 20.62
C PHE A 145 26.48 -3.07 21.23
N GLY A 146 26.73 -2.33 22.32
CA GLY A 146 27.98 -2.34 23.07
C GLY A 146 27.86 -3.10 24.39
N ALA A 147 28.26 -2.47 25.50
CA ALA A 147 28.32 -3.06 26.83
C ALA A 147 26.98 -3.04 27.61
N ALA A 148 25.84 -2.97 26.93
CA ALA A 148 24.53 -2.96 27.58
C ALA A 148 24.28 -4.27 28.34
N ALA A 149 23.81 -4.16 29.58
CA ALA A 149 23.43 -5.31 30.39
C ALA A 149 22.07 -5.85 29.97
N GLY A 150 21.79 -7.12 30.25
CA GLY A 150 20.47 -7.72 29.94
C GLY A 150 19.29 -6.94 30.52
N ALA A 151 19.46 -6.33 31.70
CA ALA A 151 18.45 -5.50 32.36
C ALA A 151 18.18 -4.14 31.67
N ASP A 152 19.04 -3.71 30.74
CA ASP A 152 18.84 -2.48 29.99
C ASP A 152 17.74 -2.61 28.93
N PHE A 153 17.24 -3.82 28.68
CA PHE A 153 16.28 -4.11 27.62
C PHE A 153 14.96 -4.67 28.16
N LEU A 154 13.87 -4.37 27.44
CA LEU A 154 12.58 -5.02 27.64
C LEU A 154 12.73 -6.53 27.41
N PRO A 155 12.25 -7.40 28.32
CA PRO A 155 12.32 -8.84 28.15
C PRO A 155 11.72 -9.28 26.81
N TYR A 156 12.34 -10.28 26.19
CA TYR A 156 11.86 -10.77 24.89
C TYR A 156 10.39 -11.17 24.94
N GLU A 157 9.96 -11.86 26.00
CA GLU A 157 8.57 -12.34 26.12
C GLU A 157 7.56 -11.18 26.08
N ASP A 158 7.93 -10.01 26.61
CA ASP A 158 7.10 -8.81 26.58
C ASP A 158 7.08 -8.17 25.18
N ALA A 159 8.20 -8.21 24.46
CA ALA A 159 8.32 -7.68 23.09
C ALA A 159 7.74 -8.61 22.01
N ARG A 160 7.73 -9.92 22.27
CA ARG A 160 7.46 -11.00 21.30
C ARG A 160 6.18 -10.77 20.50
N ALA A 161 5.08 -10.49 21.18
CA ALA A 161 3.77 -10.34 20.52
C ALA A 161 3.73 -9.12 19.58
N ALA A 162 4.40 -8.03 19.95
CA ALA A 162 4.50 -6.84 19.11
C ALA A 162 5.34 -7.11 17.85
N ILE A 163 6.47 -7.79 18.02
CA ILE A 163 7.36 -8.18 16.91
C ILE A 163 6.64 -9.12 15.94
N VAL A 164 5.97 -10.15 16.45
CA VAL A 164 5.18 -11.08 15.61
C VAL A 164 4.17 -10.32 14.76
N ARG A 165 3.47 -9.35 15.35
CA ARG A 165 2.49 -8.53 14.64
C ARG A 165 3.15 -7.65 13.57
N GLU A 166 4.30 -7.06 13.85
CA GLU A 166 5.06 -6.25 12.90
C GLU A 166 5.56 -7.10 11.71
N LEU A 167 6.22 -8.21 11.99
CA LEU A 167 6.71 -9.14 10.98
C LEU A 167 5.58 -9.71 10.12
N ARG A 168 4.44 -10.06 10.73
CA ARG A 168 3.25 -10.52 10.02
C ARG A 168 2.69 -9.46 9.07
N ARG A 169 2.60 -8.21 9.51
CA ARG A 169 2.16 -7.09 8.66
C ARG A 169 3.13 -6.86 7.51
N ALA A 170 4.44 -6.87 7.78
CA ALA A 170 5.45 -6.70 6.75
C ALA A 170 5.42 -7.84 5.71
N ALA A 171 5.29 -9.08 6.15
CA ALA A 171 5.14 -10.25 5.28
C ALA A 171 3.85 -10.19 4.47
N GLY A 172 2.72 -9.82 5.09
CA GLY A 172 1.44 -9.68 4.40
C GLY A 172 1.43 -8.55 3.35
N ARG A 173 2.08 -7.41 3.64
CA ARG A 173 2.31 -6.34 2.65
C ARG A 173 3.12 -6.86 1.47
N ARG A 174 4.20 -7.60 1.72
CA ARG A 174 5.04 -8.20 0.67
C ARG A 174 4.24 -9.18 -0.20
N ALA A 175 3.48 -10.07 0.41
CA ALA A 175 2.57 -10.98 -0.29
C ALA A 175 1.50 -10.25 -1.10
N PHE A 176 0.99 -9.10 -0.62
CA PHE A 176 0.06 -8.27 -1.37
C PHE A 176 0.71 -7.64 -2.60
N PHE A 177 1.96 -7.18 -2.51
CA PHE A 177 2.71 -6.68 -3.67
C PHE A 177 2.93 -7.78 -4.71
N ASP A 178 3.40 -8.95 -4.27
CA ASP A 178 3.64 -10.10 -5.17
C ASP A 178 2.35 -10.54 -5.87
N TRP A 179 1.24 -10.58 -5.12
CA TRP A 179 -0.08 -10.85 -5.70
C TRP A 179 -0.50 -9.79 -6.71
N LEU A 180 -0.35 -8.50 -6.36
CA LEU A 180 -0.78 -7.40 -7.21
C LEU A 180 0.00 -7.37 -8.53
N ASP A 181 1.30 -7.64 -8.48
CA ASP A 181 2.16 -7.74 -9.66
C ASP A 181 1.67 -8.85 -10.60
N GLN A 182 1.41 -10.05 -10.07
CA GLN A 182 0.87 -11.17 -10.85
C GLN A 182 -0.52 -10.86 -11.41
N ALA A 183 -1.41 -10.29 -10.59
CA ALA A 183 -2.77 -9.94 -10.98
C ALA A 183 -2.82 -8.89 -12.10
N ARG A 184 -1.79 -8.04 -12.22
CA ARG A 184 -1.69 -7.02 -13.28
C ARG A 184 -1.38 -7.59 -14.66
N ALA A 185 -0.88 -8.82 -14.76
CA ALA A 185 -0.60 -9.46 -16.05
C ALA A 185 -1.84 -9.59 -16.95
N GLY A 186 -3.04 -9.67 -16.36
CA GLY A 186 -4.31 -9.75 -17.09
C GLY A 186 -4.94 -8.40 -17.47
N VAL A 187 -4.22 -7.29 -17.28
CA VAL A 187 -4.77 -5.94 -17.46
C VAL A 187 -4.29 -5.30 -18.75
N VAL A 188 -5.23 -4.81 -19.55
CA VAL A 188 -4.96 -4.00 -20.76
C VAL A 188 -5.50 -2.59 -20.54
N TYR A 189 -4.64 -1.58 -20.57
CA TYR A 189 -5.04 -0.19 -20.36
C TYR A 189 -5.53 0.46 -21.67
N ALA A 190 -6.52 1.34 -21.56
CA ALA A 190 -6.88 2.23 -22.65
C ALA A 190 -5.80 3.31 -22.82
N HIS A 191 -5.75 3.92 -24.01
CA HIS A 191 -4.80 5.00 -24.26
C HIS A 191 -5.00 6.17 -23.28
N GLY A 192 -3.90 6.65 -22.69
CA GLY A 192 -3.88 7.74 -21.71
C GLY A 192 -4.25 7.32 -20.28
N HIS A 193 -4.38 6.02 -20.03
CA HIS A 193 -4.70 5.39 -18.74
C HIS A 193 -3.62 4.40 -18.28
N GLU A 194 -2.49 4.35 -18.97
CA GLU A 194 -1.35 3.49 -18.69
C GLU A 194 -0.67 3.84 -17.36
N HIS A 195 0.42 3.14 -17.02
CA HIS A 195 1.14 3.38 -15.79
C HIS A 195 1.83 4.76 -15.80
N PRO A 196 1.76 5.57 -14.71
CA PRO A 196 2.42 6.88 -14.60
C PRO A 196 3.93 6.88 -14.91
N GLY A 197 4.61 5.82 -14.50
CA GLY A 197 6.05 5.61 -14.71
C GLY A 197 6.41 4.84 -15.99
N ASP A 198 5.49 4.62 -16.91
CA ASP A 198 5.79 3.93 -18.17
C ASP A 198 6.77 4.77 -19.02
N PRO A 199 8.01 4.27 -19.29
CA PRO A 199 9.04 5.04 -19.97
C PRO A 199 8.72 5.35 -21.44
N SER A 200 7.72 4.69 -22.03
CA SER A 200 7.22 5.01 -23.38
C SER A 200 6.52 6.37 -23.43
N HIS A 201 6.18 6.95 -22.28
CA HIS A 201 5.53 8.25 -22.20
C HIS A 201 6.55 9.38 -22.00
N PRO A 202 6.44 10.49 -22.77
CA PRO A 202 7.35 11.63 -22.64
C PRO A 202 7.20 12.33 -21.29
N ASP A 203 6.12 12.05 -20.58
CA ASP A 203 5.82 12.61 -19.27
C ASP A 203 5.93 11.64 -18.10
N HIS A 204 6.61 10.50 -18.26
CA HIS A 204 6.81 9.56 -17.16
C HIS A 204 7.46 10.23 -15.94
N GLU A 205 6.98 9.91 -14.74
CA GLU A 205 7.59 10.33 -13.48
C GLU A 205 7.97 9.11 -12.67
N HIS A 206 9.28 8.90 -12.47
CA HIS A 206 9.80 8.07 -11.39
C HIS A 206 10.02 8.99 -10.19
N ARG A 207 8.99 9.19 -9.36
CA ARG A 207 9.18 9.72 -8.01
C ARG A 207 8.98 8.59 -7.01
N HIS A 208 10.08 8.17 -6.39
CA HIS A 208 10.11 7.34 -5.19
C HIS A 208 9.84 8.21 -3.96
#